data_AF-A0A953CJJ1-F1
#
_entry.id   AF-A0A953CJJ1-F1
#
_cell.length_a   1.000
_cell.length_b   1.000
_cell.length_c   1.000
_cell.angle_alpha   90.00
_cell.angle_beta   90.00
_cell.angle_gamma   90.00
#
_symmetry.space_group_name_H-M   'P 1'
#
loop_
_entity.id
_entity.type
_entity.pdbx_description
1 polymer ?
#
loop_
_entity_poly.entity_id
_entity_poly.type
_entity_poly.pdbx_seq_one_letter_code
_entity_poly.pdbx_strand_id
1 'polypeptide(L)'
;MRLALDVVMAHRIARGLSLERERVTALRDLMEERVLLALEETDESSMPPDWSWQRAAEEVALQIALAIVQEQKSEPRVEGS
;
A
#
# COMPACT_ATOMS: atom_id res chain seq x y z
N MET A 1 7.68 2.03 -3.36
CA MET A 1 7.34 1.57 -1.99
C MET A 1 7.21 2.68 -0.94
N ARG A 2 8.22 3.54 -0.72
CA ARG A 2 8.14 4.60 0.32
C ARG A 2 6.90 5.49 0.19
N LEU A 3 6.65 6.02 -1.00
CA LEU A 3 5.49 6.88 -1.28
C LEU A 3 4.15 6.18 -0.96
N ALA A 4 4.01 4.90 -1.31
CA ALA A 4 2.80 4.12 -1.05
C ALA A 4 2.55 3.95 0.46
N LEU A 5 3.59 3.70 1.26
CA LEU A 5 3.49 3.65 2.72
C LEU A 5 3.12 5.02 3.28
N ASP A 6 3.75 6.08 2.79
CA ASP A 6 3.49 7.45 3.23
C ASP A 6 2.01 7.83 2.99
N VAL A 7 1.40 7.39 1.89
CA VAL A 7 -0.04 7.58 1.61
C VAL A 7 -0.92 6.89 2.65
N VAL A 8 -0.64 5.62 2.97
CA VAL A 8 -1.39 4.87 3.99
C VAL A 8 -1.22 5.55 5.36
N MET A 9 0.00 5.93 5.72
CA MET A 9 0.29 6.59 6.99
C MET A 9 -0.38 7.96 7.11
N ALA A 10 -0.34 8.77 6.07
CA ALA A 10 -1.02 10.06 6.02
C ALA A 10 -2.54 9.90 6.20
N HIS A 11 -3.14 8.89 5.56
CA HIS A 11 -4.56 8.58 5.75
C HIS A 11 -4.88 8.22 7.20
N ARG A 12 -4.08 7.34 7.81
CA ARG A 12 -4.26 6.92 9.22
C ARG A 12 -4.17 8.10 10.18
N ILE A 13 -3.18 8.96 10.00
CA ILE A 13 -3.01 10.19 10.78
C ILE A 13 -4.24 11.09 10.62
N ALA A 14 -4.66 11.37 9.38
CA ALA A 14 -5.81 12.23 9.10
C ALA A 14 -7.13 11.69 9.68
N ARG A 15 -7.24 10.36 9.84
CA ARG A 15 -8.42 9.67 10.36
C ARG A 15 -8.38 9.39 11.87
N GLY A 16 -7.26 9.65 12.54
CA GLY A 16 -7.07 9.27 13.95
C GLY A 16 -7.09 7.75 14.16
N LEU A 17 -6.56 6.98 13.20
CA LEU A 17 -6.42 5.53 13.33
C LEU A 17 -5.14 5.19 14.12
N SER A 18 -5.10 4.00 14.73
CA SER A 18 -3.94 3.57 15.53
C SER A 18 -2.64 3.61 14.72
N LEU A 19 -1.59 4.18 15.32
CA LEU A 19 -0.22 4.22 14.78
C LEU A 19 0.72 3.34 15.60
N GLU A 20 0.18 2.38 16.35
CA GLU A 20 0.97 1.42 17.10
C GLU A 20 1.93 0.69 16.17
N ARG A 21 3.17 0.51 16.65
CA ARG A 21 4.28 -0.03 15.86
C ARG A 21 3.94 -1.37 15.21
N GLU A 22 3.30 -2.27 15.96
CA GLU A 22 2.92 -3.59 15.46
C GLU A 22 1.95 -3.49 14.28
N ARG A 23 0.98 -2.58 14.38
CA ARG A 23 -0.01 -2.35 13.33
C ARG A 23 0.60 -1.71 12.09
N VAL A 24 1.50 -0.75 12.27
CA VAL A 24 2.23 -0.12 11.16
C VAL A 24 3.14 -1.15 10.46
N THR A 25 3.77 -2.04 11.24
CA THR A 25 4.61 -3.12 10.70
C THR A 25 3.76 -4.09 9.89
N ALA A 26 2.63 -4.57 10.44
CA ALA A 26 1.72 -5.45 9.73
C ALA A 26 1.16 -4.83 8.44
N LEU A 27 0.88 -3.52 8.43
CA LEU A 27 0.46 -2.82 7.21
C LEU A 27 1.56 -2.75 6.16
N ARG A 28 2.81 -2.56 6.59
CA ARG A 28 3.96 -2.59 5.67
C ARG A 28 4.11 -3.99 5.07
N ASP A 29 4.08 -5.02 5.91
CA ASP A 29 4.26 -6.41 5.47
C ASP A 29 3.14 -6.82 4.50
N LEU A 30 1.88 -6.49 4.83
CA LEU A 30 0.72 -6.69 3.94
C LEU A 30 0.90 -6.00 2.59
N MET A 31 1.42 -4.77 2.60
CA MET A 31 1.61 -4.02 1.37
C MET A 31 2.74 -4.61 0.52
N GLU A 32 3.84 -5.04 1.15
CA GLU A 32 4.94 -5.73 0.46
C GLU A 32 4.46 -7.06 -0.15
N GLU A 33 3.70 -7.87 0.58
CA GLU A 33 3.12 -9.11 0.09
C GLU A 33 2.21 -8.89 -1.11
N ARG A 34 1.25 -7.96 -1.01
CA ARG A 34 0.32 -7.65 -2.12
C ARG A 34 1.06 -7.13 -3.36
N VAL A 35 2.13 -6.35 -3.18
CA VAL A 35 2.94 -5.84 -4.31
C VAL A 35 3.67 -6.98 -5.00
N LEU A 36 4.28 -7.89 -4.23
CA LEU A 36 4.98 -9.04 -4.79
C LEU A 36 4.04 -9.94 -5.60
N LEU A 37 2.87 -10.26 -5.03
CA LEU A 37 1.86 -11.07 -5.73
C LEU A 37 1.42 -10.43 -7.06
N ALA A 38 1.12 -9.13 -7.06
CA ALA A 38 0.71 -8.43 -8.27
C ALA A 38 1.82 -8.34 -9.33
N LEU A 39 3.09 -8.25 -8.91
CA LEU A 39 4.22 -8.28 -9.84
C LEU A 39 4.49 -9.68 -10.40
N GLU A 40 4.27 -10.74 -9.62
CA GLU A 40 4.37 -12.13 -10.09
C GLU A 40 3.34 -12.45 -11.18
N GLU A 41 2.17 -11.82 -11.13
CA GLU A 41 1.12 -11.96 -12.16
C GLU A 41 1.41 -11.15 -13.44
N THR A 42 2.46 -10.32 -13.45
CA THR A 42 2.79 -9.46 -14.60
C THR A 42 3.50 -10.26 -15.71
N ASP A 43 2.86 -10.34 -16.88
CA ASP A 43 3.48 -10.94 -18.08
C ASP A 43 4.35 -9.92 -18.83
N GLU A 44 5.67 -9.97 -18.59
CA GLU A 44 6.67 -9.12 -19.26
C GLU A 44 6.63 -9.24 -20.80
N SER A 45 6.25 -10.40 -21.34
CA SER A 45 6.21 -10.59 -22.80
C SER A 45 5.11 -9.79 -23.51
N SER A 46 4.12 -9.33 -22.75
CA SER A 46 3.01 -8.51 -23.22
C SER A 46 3.24 -7.00 -23.08
N MET A 47 4.37 -6.59 -22.49
CA MET A 47 4.65 -5.20 -22.16
C MET A 47 5.27 -4.42 -23.33
N PRO A 48 5.02 -3.11 -23.44
CA PRO A 48 5.59 -2.28 -24.50
C PRO A 48 7.11 -2.12 -24.33
N PRO A 49 7.85 -1.75 -25.40
CA PRO A 49 9.31 -1.67 -25.38
C PRO A 49 9.91 -0.66 -24.37
N ASP A 50 9.13 0.32 -23.91
CA ASP A 50 9.54 1.35 -22.95
C ASP A 50 9.08 1.05 -21.51
N TRP A 51 8.57 -0.16 -21.28
CA TRP A 51 8.15 -0.64 -19.97
C TRP A 51 9.35 -0.85 -19.03
N SER A 52 9.09 -0.74 -17.72
CA SER A 52 10.09 -1.04 -16.71
C SER A 52 9.48 -1.64 -15.44
N TRP A 53 10.17 -2.64 -14.88
CA TRP A 53 9.85 -3.21 -13.57
C TRP A 53 9.76 -2.17 -12.46
N GLN A 54 10.59 -1.12 -12.52
CA GLN A 54 10.54 -0.03 -11.55
C GLN A 54 9.19 0.71 -11.62
N ARG A 55 8.74 1.11 -12.82
CA ARG A 55 7.47 1.83 -12.99
C ARG A 55 6.29 0.94 -12.60
N ALA A 56 6.31 -0.33 -13.01
CA ALA A 56 5.29 -1.30 -12.62
C ALA A 56 5.20 -1.42 -11.09
N ALA A 57 6.33 -1.59 -10.40
CA ALA A 57 6.36 -1.68 -8.94
C ALA A 57 5.88 -0.39 -8.25
N GLU A 58 6.19 0.78 -8.81
CA GLU A 58 5.73 2.06 -8.27
C GLU A 58 4.21 2.23 -8.43
N GLU A 59 3.66 1.92 -9.60
CA GLU A 59 2.23 2.01 -9.90
C GLU A 59 1.41 1.00 -9.10
N VAL A 60 1.84 -0.26 -9.09
CA VAL A 60 1.21 -1.34 -8.32
C VAL A 60 1.20 -1.01 -6.84
N ALA A 61 2.33 -0.54 -6.28
CA ALA A 61 2.39 -0.14 -4.88
C ALA A 61 1.41 1.00 -4.55
N LEU A 62 1.26 1.99 -5.45
CA LEU A 62 0.31 3.08 -5.23
C LEU A 62 -1.15 2.59 -5.28
N GLN A 63 -1.49 1.73 -6.24
CA GLN A 63 -2.83 1.15 -6.36
C GLN A 63 -3.19 0.34 -5.10
N ILE A 64 -2.26 -0.46 -4.59
CA ILE A 64 -2.44 -1.23 -3.36
C ILE A 64 -2.62 -0.31 -2.15
N ALA A 65 -1.80 0.75 -2.03
CA ALA A 65 -1.97 1.74 -0.97
C ALA A 65 -3.37 2.39 -0.99
N LEU A 66 -3.87 2.73 -2.18
CA LEU A 66 -5.22 3.29 -2.33
C LEU A 66 -6.32 2.27 -1.95
N ALA A 67 -6.14 0.99 -2.28
CA ALA A 67 -7.04 -0.08 -1.86
C ALA A 67 -7.05 -0.23 -0.33
N ILE A 68 -5.88 -0.26 0.31
CA ILE A 68 -5.74 -0.32 1.77
C ILE A 68 -6.41 0.89 2.43
N VAL A 69 -6.21 2.11 1.90
CA VAL A 69 -6.88 3.32 2.38
C VAL A 69 -8.41 3.18 2.28
N GLN A 70 -8.92 2.54 1.23
CA GLN A 70 -10.35 2.28 1.11
C GLN A 70 -10.86 1.30 2.17
N GLU A 71 -10.14 0.19 2.36
CA GLU A 71 -10.44 -0.82 3.38
C GLU A 71 -10.48 -0.20 4.79
N GLN A 72 -9.57 0.74 5.07
CA GLN A 72 -9.47 1.44 6.35
C GLN A 72 -10.61 2.44 6.62
N LYS A 73 -11.45 2.80 5.64
CA LYS A 73 -12.57 3.73 5.91
C LYS A 73 -13.58 3.16 6.90
N SER A 74 -13.68 1.84 6.98
CA SER A 74 -14.52 1.11 7.93
C SER A 74 -13.83 0.86 9.27
N GLU A 75 -12.54 1.20 9.42
CA GLU A 75 -11.80 1.01 10.66
C GLU A 75 -12.30 1.98 11.75
N PRO A 76 -12.60 1.47 12.97
CA PRO A 76 -12.98 2.32 14.08
C PRO A 76 -11.83 3.24 14.47
N ARG A 77 -12.16 4.49 14.82
CA ARG A 77 -11.18 5.45 15.31
C ARG A 77 -10.76 5.05 16.72
N VAL A 78 -9.53 5.39 17.09
CA VAL A 78 -9.11 5.29 18.49
C VAL A 78 -9.86 6.40 19.25
N GLU A 79 -10.86 6.04 20.05
CA GLU A 79 -11.46 6.99 20.99
C GLU A 79 -10.40 7.38 22.03
N GLY A 80 -10.35 8.69 22.33
CA GLY A 80 -9.25 9.32 23.06
C GLY A 80 -8.79 8.59 24.32
N SER A 81 -7.48 8.46 24.45
CA SER A 81 -6.82 8.31 25.76
C SER A 81 -6.70 9.68 26.44
#